data_AF-A0AA37V2L0-F1
#
_entry.id   AF-A0AA37V2L0-F1
#
_cell.length_a   1.000
_cell.length_b   1.000
_cell.length_c   1.000
_cell.angle_alpha   90.00
_cell.angle_beta   90.00
_cell.angle_gamma   90.00
#
_symmetry.space_group_name_H-M   'P 1'
#
loop_
_entity.id
_entity.type
_entity.pdbx_description
1 polymer ?
#
loop_
_entity_poly.entity_id
_entity_poly.type
_entity_poly.pdbx_seq_one_letter_code
_entity_poly.pdbx_strand_id
1 'polypeptide(L)'
;MKSDDAYDPFADGDEPDDEFDGDDIDDDEEDEDDDAEDDEDGPQRPAVFITTAQPVSIRVDRLDDDRAPDGSVLGAYIGDRLVARSAMEPEAIERLLGLGLFQQPVPLGLFAYEEDPGLQCRLFALVPSGTFSESAHADEPWKASVPSYEDALKASDDEDDDGPQLETILLGHIVRFAADRKHPDDLAAEAVDVLHKILTGGTLSDANSKAIDDLLDNL
;
A
#
# COMPACT_ATOMS: atom_id res chain seq x y z
N MET A 1 34.01 -79.96 8.87
CA MET A 1 35.14 -79.10 9.26
C MET A 1 35.13 -77.94 8.27
N LYS A 2 35.08 -76.70 8.78
CA LYS A 2 35.32 -75.37 8.17
C LYS A 2 35.54 -75.32 6.64
N SER A 3 34.89 -74.44 5.89
CA SER A 3 34.94 -72.96 6.00
C SER A 3 33.68 -72.39 5.32
N ASP A 4 32.92 -71.42 5.84
CA ASP A 4 33.24 -69.98 5.99
C ASP A 4 33.95 -69.41 4.75
N ASP A 5 33.15 -69.09 3.73
CA ASP A 5 33.56 -68.29 2.58
C ASP A 5 32.45 -67.29 2.25
N ALA A 6 32.84 -66.03 2.45
CA ALA A 6 32.31 -64.76 1.96
C ALA A 6 30.83 -64.63 1.56
N TYR A 7 30.12 -63.79 2.31
CA TYR A 7 29.02 -62.98 1.76
C TYR A 7 29.60 -62.14 0.62
N ASP A 8 29.31 -62.54 -0.61
CA ASP A 8 29.58 -61.80 -1.83
C ASP A 8 28.35 -60.92 -2.13
N PRO A 9 28.43 -59.59 -1.92
CA PRO A 9 27.33 -58.69 -2.17
C PRO A 9 27.03 -58.48 -3.68
N PHE A 10 27.72 -59.19 -4.57
CA PHE A 10 27.60 -59.04 -6.02
C PHE A 10 27.22 -60.34 -6.76
N ALA A 11 26.66 -61.33 -6.06
CA ALA A 11 26.04 -62.48 -6.72
C ALA A 11 24.61 -62.12 -7.19
N ASP A 12 24.50 -61.79 -8.47
CA ASP A 12 23.26 -61.47 -9.19
C ASP A 12 22.12 -62.46 -8.94
N GLY A 13 20.94 -61.93 -8.60
CA GLY A 13 19.70 -62.69 -8.47
C GLY A 13 18.59 -61.87 -7.81
N ASP A 14 18.05 -60.89 -8.53
CA ASP A 14 16.62 -60.80 -8.88
C ASP A 14 16.41 -59.49 -9.64
N GLU A 15 15.90 -59.61 -10.87
CA GLU A 15 15.31 -58.53 -11.64
C GLU A 15 14.21 -57.85 -10.79
N PRO A 16 14.07 -56.53 -10.89
CA PRO A 16 12.83 -56.09 -11.51
C PRO A 16 13.08 -55.09 -12.64
N ASP A 17 12.26 -55.29 -13.68
CA ASP A 17 12.03 -54.40 -14.79
C ASP A 17 11.79 -52.97 -14.31
N ASP A 18 12.58 -52.02 -14.82
CA ASP A 18 12.10 -50.68 -15.09
C ASP A 18 12.91 -50.16 -16.29
N GLU A 19 12.20 -50.01 -17.41
CA GLU A 19 12.69 -49.44 -18.67
C GLU A 19 13.24 -48.04 -18.40
N PHE A 20 14.56 -47.90 -18.38
CA PHE A 20 15.25 -46.62 -18.43
C PHE A 20 15.33 -46.17 -19.88
N ASP A 21 14.30 -45.46 -20.34
CA ASP A 21 14.29 -44.77 -21.63
C ASP A 21 14.46 -43.26 -21.38
N GLY A 22 15.49 -42.71 -22.01
CA GLY A 22 15.52 -41.33 -22.51
C GLY A 22 15.71 -40.19 -21.52
N ASP A 23 16.91 -39.60 -21.60
CA ASP A 23 17.18 -38.18 -21.38
C ASP A 23 16.01 -37.26 -21.76
N ASP A 24 15.59 -36.40 -20.83
CA ASP A 24 15.57 -34.94 -20.98
C ASP A 24 15.19 -34.35 -19.61
N ILE A 25 16.20 -33.92 -18.84
CA ILE A 25 16.00 -33.07 -17.67
C ILE A 25 15.78 -31.67 -18.26
N ASP A 26 14.52 -31.34 -18.52
CA ASP A 26 14.09 -29.96 -18.68
C ASP A 26 14.12 -29.32 -17.28
N ASP A 27 15.22 -28.60 -17.07
CA ASP A 27 15.48 -27.68 -15.97
C ASP A 27 14.66 -26.41 -16.21
N ASP A 28 13.35 -26.49 -15.98
CA ASP A 28 12.47 -25.32 -15.80
C ASP A 28 12.11 -25.24 -14.30
N GLU A 29 13.08 -24.79 -13.49
CA GLU A 29 12.75 -24.12 -12.23
C GLU A 29 12.06 -22.80 -12.58
N GLU A 30 10.76 -22.85 -12.85
CA GLU A 30 9.88 -21.69 -12.74
C GLU A 30 9.80 -21.36 -11.24
N ASP A 31 10.71 -20.51 -10.78
CA ASP A 31 10.55 -19.68 -9.60
C ASP A 31 9.33 -18.77 -9.82
N GLU A 32 8.13 -19.32 -9.63
CA GLU A 32 6.93 -18.51 -9.35
C GLU A 32 7.06 -18.04 -7.89
N ASP A 33 7.84 -16.96 -7.71
CA ASP A 33 7.62 -16.01 -6.62
C ASP A 33 6.21 -15.42 -6.82
N ASP A 34 5.18 -16.16 -6.41
CA ASP A 34 3.80 -15.70 -6.35
C ASP A 34 3.62 -14.85 -5.07
N ASP A 35 4.44 -13.80 -4.97
CA ASP A 35 4.35 -12.72 -3.98
C ASP A 35 3.47 -11.60 -4.55
N ALA A 36 2.21 -11.95 -4.82
CA ALA A 36 1.08 -11.03 -4.79
C ALA A 36 -0.20 -11.88 -4.82
N GLU A 37 -0.74 -12.19 -3.64
CA GLU A 37 -2.20 -12.41 -3.53
C GLU A 37 -2.90 -11.08 -3.86
N ASP A 38 -2.87 -10.68 -5.14
CA ASP A 38 -3.87 -9.78 -5.69
C ASP A 38 -5.10 -10.65 -5.89
N ASP A 39 -6.04 -10.56 -4.94
CA ASP A 39 -7.42 -11.06 -5.06
C ASP A 39 -8.13 -10.32 -6.23
N GLU A 40 -7.61 -10.44 -7.46
CA GLU A 40 -8.07 -9.76 -8.68
C GLU A 40 -9.04 -10.61 -9.50
N ASP A 41 -9.87 -11.43 -8.84
CA ASP A 41 -11.04 -12.07 -9.47
C ASP A 41 -12.37 -11.55 -8.89
N GLY A 42 -12.37 -10.28 -8.48
CA GLY A 42 -13.58 -9.49 -8.31
C GLY A 42 -13.94 -8.76 -9.62
N PRO A 43 -15.22 -8.49 -9.91
CA PRO A 43 -15.57 -7.65 -11.05
C PRO A 43 -14.85 -6.30 -10.93
N GLN A 44 -14.01 -5.93 -11.91
CA GLN A 44 -13.29 -4.66 -11.95
C GLN A 44 -14.30 -3.51 -11.79
N ARG A 45 -14.40 -2.97 -10.58
CA ARG A 45 -15.30 -1.87 -10.28
C ARG A 45 -14.67 -0.60 -10.82
N PRO A 46 -15.47 0.30 -11.44
CA PRO A 46 -14.94 1.57 -11.91
C PRO A 46 -14.35 2.34 -10.73
N ALA A 47 -13.06 2.64 -10.82
CA ALA A 47 -12.30 3.40 -9.84
C ALA A 47 -11.54 4.53 -10.55
N VAL A 48 -11.33 5.64 -9.84
CA VAL A 48 -10.58 6.80 -10.32
C VAL A 48 -9.57 7.24 -9.28
N PHE A 49 -8.40 7.65 -9.74
CA PHE A 49 -7.40 8.30 -8.92
C PHE A 49 -7.17 9.71 -9.45
N ILE A 50 -7.36 10.72 -8.60
CA ILE A 50 -7.14 12.12 -8.96
C ILE A 50 -6.14 12.75 -8.01
N THR A 51 -5.40 13.74 -8.49
CA THR A 51 -4.40 14.46 -7.69
C THR A 51 -4.65 15.96 -7.70
N THR A 52 -4.17 16.66 -6.68
CA THR A 52 -4.23 18.12 -6.66
C THR A 52 -3.22 18.71 -7.64
N ALA A 53 -3.66 19.70 -8.41
CA ALA A 53 -2.79 20.41 -9.35
C ALA A 53 -1.69 21.23 -8.64
N GLN A 54 -1.95 21.67 -7.40
CA GLN A 54 -0.99 22.38 -6.56
C GLN A 54 -0.79 21.62 -5.24
N PRO A 55 0.44 21.57 -4.71
CA PRO A 55 0.70 21.04 -3.37
C PRO A 55 -0.06 21.81 -2.29
N VAL A 56 -0.48 21.11 -1.24
CA VAL A 56 -1.34 21.63 -0.18
C VAL A 56 -0.63 21.53 1.16
N SER A 57 -0.68 22.62 1.95
CA SER A 57 -0.18 22.60 3.33
C SER A 57 -1.14 21.82 4.22
N ILE A 58 -0.68 20.67 4.70
CA ILE A 58 -1.40 19.83 5.65
C ILE A 58 -0.58 19.69 6.91
N ARG A 59 -1.26 19.71 8.06
CA ARG A 59 -0.70 19.32 9.34
C ARG A 59 -1.26 17.96 9.70
N VAL A 60 -0.40 17.04 10.10
CA VAL A 60 -0.83 15.77 10.68
C VAL A 60 -0.47 15.76 12.17
N ASP A 61 -1.29 15.12 12.98
CA ASP A 61 -1.07 15.04 14.43
C ASP A 61 -1.73 13.79 15.01
N ARG A 62 -1.31 13.41 16.21
CA ARG A 62 -2.01 12.37 16.96
C ARG A 62 -3.35 12.92 17.41
N LEU A 63 -4.39 12.14 17.18
CA LEU A 63 -5.74 12.39 17.63
C LEU A 63 -6.13 11.32 18.64
N ASP A 64 -6.51 11.76 19.84
CA ASP A 64 -7.17 10.89 20.81
C ASP A 64 -8.63 10.70 20.38
N ASP A 65 -9.01 9.47 20.06
CA ASP A 65 -10.38 9.12 19.67
C ASP A 65 -10.90 8.00 20.58
N ASP A 66 -11.99 8.27 21.30
CA ASP A 66 -12.65 7.32 22.21
C ASP A 66 -13.07 6.01 21.50
N ARG A 67 -13.18 6.04 20.17
CA ARG A 67 -13.56 4.90 19.32
C ARG A 67 -12.40 3.93 19.08
N ALA A 68 -11.17 4.37 19.32
CA ALA A 68 -9.97 3.54 19.23
C ALA A 68 -9.30 3.48 20.61
N PRO A 69 -9.89 2.75 21.58
CA PRO A 69 -9.39 2.72 22.95
C PRO A 69 -7.95 2.20 23.08
N ASP A 70 -7.52 1.35 22.15
CA ASP A 70 -6.15 0.81 22.07
C ASP A 70 -5.31 1.47 20.94
N GLY A 71 -5.92 2.29 20.07
CA GLY A 71 -5.35 2.70 18.80
C GLY A 71 -5.12 4.20 18.71
N SER A 72 -3.90 4.60 18.33
CA SER A 72 -3.60 6.01 18.05
C SER A 72 -4.17 6.37 16.67
N VAL A 73 -4.97 7.42 16.58
CA VAL A 73 -5.51 7.89 15.30
C VAL A 73 -4.61 9.00 14.78
N LEU A 74 -4.25 8.95 13.49
CA LEU A 74 -3.65 10.07 12.80
C LEU A 74 -4.77 11.01 12.33
N GLY A 75 -4.77 12.25 12.82
CA GLY A 75 -5.62 13.32 12.32
C GLY A 75 -4.89 14.13 11.25
N ALA A 76 -5.49 14.28 10.07
CA ALA A 76 -5.00 15.18 9.03
C ALA A 76 -5.82 16.48 9.02
N TYR A 77 -5.14 17.63 8.98
CA TYR A 77 -5.73 18.95 9.12
C TYR A 77 -5.30 19.87 7.97
N ILE A 78 -6.26 20.62 7.43
CA ILE A 78 -6.00 21.76 6.53
C ILE A 78 -6.32 23.03 7.31
N GLY A 79 -5.29 23.79 7.67
CA GLY A 79 -5.39 24.85 8.68
C GLY A 79 -5.79 24.25 10.04
N ASP A 80 -6.86 24.79 10.65
CA ASP A 80 -7.39 24.30 11.93
C ASP A 80 -8.49 23.23 11.78
N ARG A 81 -8.84 22.84 10.55
CA ARG A 81 -9.94 21.92 10.28
C ARG A 81 -9.43 20.51 10.03
N LEU A 82 -9.97 19.55 10.80
CA LEU A 82 -9.79 18.12 10.56
C LEU A 82 -10.45 17.72 9.24
N VAL A 83 -9.69 17.10 8.34
CA VAL A 83 -10.17 16.67 7.02
C VAL A 83 -10.24 15.16 6.85
N ALA A 84 -9.38 14.42 7.55
CA ALA A 84 -9.36 12.96 7.49
C ALA A 84 -8.80 12.38 8.80
N ARG A 85 -9.16 11.12 9.05
CA ARG A 85 -8.70 10.32 10.19
C ARG A 85 -8.24 8.96 9.67
N SER A 86 -7.10 8.49 10.16
CA SER A 86 -6.62 7.14 9.87
C SER A 86 -6.19 6.44 11.15
N ALA A 87 -6.76 5.26 11.41
CA ALA A 87 -6.31 4.40 12.50
C ALA A 87 -5.05 3.67 12.06
N MET A 88 -4.03 3.66 12.92
CA MET A 88 -2.77 2.94 12.71
C MET A 88 -2.05 2.74 14.05
N GLU A 89 -0.97 1.97 14.06
CA GLU A 89 -0.19 1.74 15.27
C GLU A 89 0.45 3.05 15.80
N PRO A 90 0.55 3.25 17.13
CA PRO A 90 1.15 4.45 17.71
C PRO A 90 2.58 4.70 17.24
N GLU A 91 3.38 3.63 17.13
CA GLU A 91 4.77 3.70 16.66
C GLU A 91 4.86 4.20 15.21
N ALA A 92 3.89 3.84 14.36
CA ALA A 92 3.83 4.31 12.98
C ALA A 92 3.53 5.82 12.93
N ILE A 93 2.66 6.33 13.80
CA ILE A 93 2.35 7.76 13.91
C ILE A 93 3.58 8.53 14.38
N GLU A 94 4.25 8.06 15.43
CA GLU A 94 5.45 8.69 15.95
C GLU A 94 6.57 8.74 14.89
N ARG A 95 6.74 7.65 14.12
CA ARG A 95 7.69 7.60 13.00
C ARG A 95 7.33 8.62 11.92
N LEU A 96 6.07 8.66 11.47
CA LEU A 96 5.59 9.62 10.47
C LEU A 96 5.80 11.08 10.89
N LEU A 97 5.49 11.40 12.15
CA LEU A 97 5.71 12.73 12.72
C LEU A 97 7.20 13.07 12.81
N GLY A 98 8.03 12.10 13.21
CA GLY A 98 9.48 12.24 13.32
C GLY A 98 10.18 12.53 11.99
N LEU A 99 9.65 11.99 10.88
CA LEU A 99 10.19 12.23 9.54
C LEU A 99 9.93 13.65 9.01
N GLY A 100 8.98 14.40 9.60
CA GLY A 100 8.72 15.78 9.19
C GLY A 100 8.23 15.94 7.74
N LEU A 101 7.62 14.90 7.16
CA LEU A 101 7.21 14.84 5.75
C LEU A 101 6.23 15.96 5.35
N PHE A 102 5.48 16.47 6.32
CA PHE A 102 4.42 17.46 6.12
C PHE A 102 4.86 18.90 6.45
N GLN A 103 6.16 19.15 6.62
CA GLN A 103 6.70 20.51 6.85
C GLN A 103 6.64 21.38 5.59
N GLN A 104 6.60 20.75 4.42
CA GLN A 104 6.39 21.41 3.13
C GLN A 104 5.01 21.03 2.57
N PRO A 105 4.40 21.88 1.72
CA PRO A 105 3.17 21.52 1.03
C PRO A 105 3.36 20.26 0.18
N VAL A 106 2.43 19.31 0.30
CA VAL A 106 2.46 18.02 -0.42
C VAL A 106 1.27 17.89 -1.37
N PRO A 107 1.42 17.28 -2.55
CA PRO A 107 0.28 16.93 -3.38
C PRO A 107 -0.64 15.94 -2.66
N LEU A 108 -1.94 16.06 -2.90
CA LEU A 108 -2.92 15.10 -2.38
C LEU A 108 -3.50 14.27 -3.50
N GLY A 109 -3.64 12.97 -3.24
CA GLY A 109 -4.35 12.02 -4.08
C GLY A 109 -5.69 11.64 -3.47
N LEU A 110 -6.72 11.49 -4.28
CA LEU A 110 -7.99 10.88 -3.88
C LEU A 110 -8.25 9.68 -4.80
N PHE A 111 -8.26 8.50 -4.20
CA PHE A 111 -8.77 7.30 -4.86
C PHE A 111 -10.26 7.18 -4.57
N ALA A 112 -11.10 7.00 -5.58
CA ALA A 112 -12.53 6.90 -5.40
C ALA A 112 -13.11 5.75 -6.23
N TYR A 113 -13.99 4.97 -5.62
CA TYR A 113 -14.66 3.84 -6.27
C TYR A 113 -16.10 3.70 -5.76
N GLU A 114 -16.97 3.14 -6.59
CA GLU A 114 -18.38 2.98 -6.25
C GLU A 114 -18.62 1.70 -5.46
N GLU A 115 -19.18 1.85 -4.26
CA GLU A 115 -19.53 0.75 -3.37
C GLU A 115 -20.59 1.20 -2.35
N ASP A 116 -21.63 0.40 -2.17
CA ASP A 116 -22.70 0.64 -1.18
C ASP A 116 -22.10 1.03 0.18
N PRO A 117 -22.51 2.15 0.81
CA PRO A 117 -23.72 2.95 0.55
C PRO A 117 -23.55 4.14 -0.42
N GLY A 118 -22.47 4.21 -1.21
CA GLY A 118 -22.26 5.28 -2.18
C GLY A 118 -20.87 5.30 -2.82
N LEU A 119 -20.19 6.44 -2.70
CA LEU A 119 -18.83 6.62 -3.19
C LEU A 119 -17.85 6.50 -2.02
N GLN A 120 -16.97 5.50 -2.10
CA GLN A 120 -15.88 5.31 -1.15
C GLN A 120 -14.66 6.05 -1.67
N CYS A 121 -14.06 6.89 -0.81
CA CYS A 121 -12.87 7.65 -1.14
C CYS A 121 -11.75 7.39 -0.14
N ARG A 122 -10.52 7.25 -0.62
CA ARG A 122 -9.30 7.18 0.19
C ARG A 122 -8.43 8.39 -0.13
N LEU A 123 -8.13 9.19 0.88
CA LEU A 123 -7.30 10.39 0.75
C LEU A 123 -5.85 10.04 1.07
N PHE A 124 -4.94 10.39 0.17
CA PHE A 124 -3.50 10.15 0.29
C PHE A 124 -2.73 11.47 0.24
N ALA A 125 -1.64 11.53 1.00
CA ALA A 125 -0.55 12.48 0.74
C ALA A 125 0.52 11.79 -0.11
N LEU A 126 1.00 12.51 -1.13
CA LEU A 126 2.05 12.02 -2.03
C LEU A 126 3.37 12.64 -1.60
N VAL A 127 4.31 11.80 -1.18
CA VAL A 127 5.61 12.23 -0.64
C VAL A 127 6.74 11.59 -1.44
N PRO A 128 7.84 12.29 -1.77
CA PRO A 128 8.95 11.68 -2.51
C PRO A 128 9.60 10.53 -1.71
N SER A 129 9.85 9.39 -2.36
CA SER A 129 10.42 8.17 -1.74
C SER A 129 11.78 8.39 -1.08
N GLY A 130 12.60 9.31 -1.62
CA GLY A 130 13.89 9.69 -1.04
C GLY A 130 13.80 10.24 0.40
N THR A 131 12.63 10.71 0.84
CA THR A 131 12.42 11.19 2.21
C THR A 131 12.40 10.06 3.26
N PHE A 132 12.14 8.82 2.84
CA PHE A 132 12.13 7.66 3.73
C PHE A 132 13.53 7.01 3.88
N SER A 133 14.42 7.16 2.89
CA SER A 133 15.71 6.46 2.82
C SER A 133 16.85 7.14 3.59
N GLU A 134 16.87 8.48 3.67
CA GLU A 134 17.99 9.23 4.25
C GLU A 134 18.17 8.97 5.76
N SER A 135 17.09 8.68 6.49
CA SER A 135 17.13 8.49 7.95
C SER A 135 17.37 7.06 8.42
N ALA A 136 17.19 6.04 7.55
CA ALA A 136 17.30 4.64 7.96
C ALA A 136 18.74 4.08 7.83
N HIS A 137 19.54 4.62 6.91
CA HIS A 137 20.83 4.03 6.51
C HIS A 137 22.05 4.94 6.71
N ALA A 138 21.89 6.11 7.35
CA ALA A 138 22.99 7.06 7.55
C ALA A 138 24.07 6.54 8.52
N ASP A 139 23.74 5.60 9.41
CA ASP A 139 24.61 5.11 10.49
C ASP A 139 25.12 3.67 10.27
N GLU A 140 25.20 3.21 9.03
CA GLU A 140 25.61 1.84 8.71
C GLU A 140 27.08 1.77 8.25
N PRO A 141 28.05 1.52 9.16
CA PRO A 141 29.48 1.55 8.84
C PRO A 141 29.91 0.52 7.79
N TRP A 142 29.07 -0.49 7.55
CA TRP A 142 29.29 -1.53 6.56
C TRP A 142 28.98 -1.08 5.12
N LYS A 143 28.15 -0.04 4.90
CA LYS A 143 27.94 0.55 3.56
C LYS A 143 29.21 1.16 2.99
N ALA A 144 30.10 1.68 3.84
CA ALA A 144 31.41 2.19 3.41
C ALA A 144 32.39 1.06 3.01
N SER A 145 32.07 -0.19 3.32
CA SER A 145 32.94 -1.35 3.11
C SER A 145 32.52 -2.22 1.90
N VAL A 146 31.37 -1.95 1.29
CA VAL A 146 30.90 -2.64 0.09
C VAL A 146 30.84 -1.66 -1.08
N PRO A 147 31.25 -2.06 -2.30
CA PRO A 147 31.02 -1.25 -3.49
C PRO A 147 29.52 -0.94 -3.61
N SER A 148 29.17 0.32 -3.84
CA SER A 148 27.78 0.75 -4.02
C SER A 148 27.20 0.05 -5.26
N TYR A 149 26.28 -0.89 -5.03
CA TYR A 149 25.52 -1.55 -6.10
C TYR A 149 24.65 -0.54 -6.87
N GLU A 150 24.15 0.49 -6.18
CA GLU A 150 23.33 1.56 -6.76
C GLU A 150 24.10 2.43 -7.77
N ASP A 151 25.40 2.64 -7.56
CA ASP A 151 26.26 3.36 -8.52
C ASP A 151 26.56 2.50 -9.76
N ALA A 152 26.55 1.17 -9.64
CA ALA A 152 26.72 0.26 -10.76
C ALA A 152 25.45 0.16 -11.62
N LEU A 153 24.27 0.20 -11.00
CA LEU A 153 22.98 0.16 -11.70
C LEU A 153 22.69 1.46 -12.46
N LYS A 154 23.01 2.62 -11.86
CA LYS A 154 22.88 3.94 -12.51
C LYS A 154 23.75 4.15 -13.75
N ALA A 155 24.76 3.30 -13.98
CA ALA A 155 25.62 3.39 -15.15
C ALA A 155 25.06 2.65 -16.38
N SER A 156 23.97 1.90 -16.23
CA SER A 156 23.43 1.00 -17.26
C SER A 156 21.99 1.31 -17.71
N ASP A 157 21.32 2.28 -17.10
CA ASP A 157 19.90 2.56 -17.32
C ASP A 157 19.70 3.98 -17.86
N ASP A 158 19.86 4.13 -19.18
CA ASP A 158 19.68 5.37 -19.95
C ASP A 158 18.32 5.32 -20.71
N GLU A 159 17.23 4.94 -20.04
CA GLU A 159 15.85 5.07 -20.56
C GLU A 159 14.94 5.75 -19.50
N ASP A 160 15.22 7.02 -19.23
CA ASP A 160 14.51 7.88 -18.26
C ASP A 160 13.03 8.16 -18.67
N ASP A 161 12.09 7.43 -18.07
CA ASP A 161 10.84 8.05 -17.54
C ASP A 161 10.93 8.13 -16.00
N ASP A 162 12.04 8.67 -15.52
CA ASP A 162 12.36 8.74 -14.09
C ASP A 162 11.68 9.98 -13.46
N GLY A 163 10.35 9.97 -13.47
CA GLY A 163 9.56 10.84 -12.60
C GLY A 163 9.92 10.56 -11.14
N PRO A 164 9.87 11.56 -10.23
CA PRO A 164 10.19 11.32 -8.82
C PRO A 164 9.29 10.21 -8.28
N GLN A 165 9.89 9.12 -7.79
CA GLN A 165 9.13 8.04 -7.15
C GLN A 165 8.38 8.62 -5.95
N LEU A 166 7.05 8.54 -5.98
CA LEU A 166 6.17 9.05 -4.94
C LEU A 166 5.65 7.88 -4.11
N GLU A 167 5.75 8.00 -2.80
CA GLU A 167 5.09 7.14 -1.83
C GLU A 167 3.77 7.76 -1.37
N THR A 168 2.78 6.91 -1.10
CA THR A 168 1.45 7.32 -0.66
C THR A 168 1.26 7.10 0.82
N ILE A 169 0.92 8.15 1.56
CA ILE A 169 0.52 8.05 2.97
C ILE A 169 -0.99 8.17 3.05
N LEU A 170 -1.67 7.13 3.53
CA LEU A 170 -3.11 7.15 3.75
C LEU A 170 -3.46 8.12 4.89
N LEU A 171 -4.17 9.20 4.54
CA LEU A 171 -4.65 10.20 5.50
C LEU A 171 -6.01 9.83 6.09
N GLY A 172 -6.82 9.09 5.35
CA GLY A 172 -8.06 8.52 5.85
C GLY A 172 -9.10 8.21 4.78
N HIS A 173 -10.25 7.73 5.27
CA HIS A 173 -11.39 7.32 4.46
C HIS A 173 -12.49 8.38 4.50
N ILE A 174 -13.12 8.64 3.35
CA ILE A 174 -14.23 9.57 3.18
C ILE A 174 -15.33 8.84 2.42
N VAL A 175 -16.56 8.94 2.91
CA VAL A 175 -17.72 8.35 2.24
C VAL A 175 -18.68 9.44 1.83
N ARG A 176 -19.08 9.41 0.56
CA ARG A 176 -20.17 10.23 0.05
C ARG A 176 -21.34 9.33 -0.31
N PHE A 177 -22.40 9.42 0.47
CA PHE A 177 -23.61 8.63 0.26
C PHE A 177 -24.24 8.92 -1.10
N ALA A 178 -24.93 7.93 -1.67
CA ALA A 178 -25.61 8.07 -2.97
C ALA A 178 -26.53 9.31 -3.05
N ALA A 179 -27.25 9.60 -1.96
CA ALA A 179 -28.14 10.77 -1.86
C ALA A 179 -27.41 12.12 -1.91
N ASP A 180 -26.12 12.17 -1.58
CA ASP A 180 -25.32 13.39 -1.53
C ASP A 180 -24.46 13.61 -2.79
N ARG A 181 -24.51 12.69 -3.78
CA ARG A 181 -23.79 12.79 -5.06
C ARG A 181 -24.34 13.92 -5.92
N LYS A 182 -23.47 14.66 -6.63
CA LYS A 182 -23.86 15.71 -7.59
C LYS A 182 -23.80 15.25 -9.05
N HIS A 183 -22.95 14.28 -9.34
CA HIS A 183 -22.60 13.71 -10.64
C HIS A 183 -22.70 12.16 -10.54
N PRO A 184 -23.91 11.61 -10.32
CA PRO A 184 -24.08 10.17 -10.16
C PRO A 184 -23.58 9.35 -11.36
N ASP A 185 -23.58 9.94 -12.56
CA ASP A 185 -23.17 9.28 -13.80
C ASP A 185 -21.69 9.52 -14.19
N ASP A 186 -20.95 10.35 -13.42
CA ASP A 186 -19.54 10.68 -13.70
C ASP A 186 -18.71 10.60 -12.42
N LEU A 187 -18.01 9.47 -12.28
CA LEU A 187 -17.17 9.15 -11.13
C LEU A 187 -15.99 10.12 -10.98
N ALA A 188 -15.38 10.54 -12.08
CA ALA A 188 -14.24 11.46 -12.06
C ALA A 188 -14.68 12.86 -11.62
N ALA A 189 -15.80 13.35 -12.15
CA ALA A 189 -16.38 14.63 -11.72
C ALA A 189 -16.79 14.60 -10.24
N GLU A 190 -17.32 13.47 -9.74
CA GLU A 190 -17.60 13.30 -8.32
C GLU A 190 -16.36 13.34 -7.45
N ALA A 191 -15.31 12.60 -7.81
CA ALA A 191 -14.06 12.58 -7.08
C ALA A 191 -13.48 14.00 -7.01
N VAL A 192 -13.50 14.76 -8.11
CA VAL A 192 -13.05 16.15 -8.16
C VAL A 192 -13.88 17.05 -7.24
N ASP A 193 -15.20 16.90 -7.21
CA ASP A 193 -16.06 17.67 -6.29
C ASP A 193 -15.75 17.34 -4.82
N VAL A 194 -15.54 16.05 -4.50
CA VAL A 194 -15.15 15.61 -3.15
C VAL A 194 -13.81 16.22 -2.75
N LEU A 195 -12.78 16.08 -3.59
CA LEU A 195 -11.45 16.64 -3.33
C LEU A 195 -11.51 18.16 -3.18
N HIS A 196 -12.22 18.84 -4.08
CA HIS A 196 -12.42 20.29 -3.98
C HIS A 196 -13.11 20.68 -2.67
N LYS A 197 -14.13 19.94 -2.25
CA LYS A 197 -14.83 20.17 -0.97
C LYS A 197 -13.92 19.96 0.24
N ILE A 198 -13.03 18.96 0.17
CA ILE A 198 -11.97 18.73 1.16
C ILE A 198 -11.01 19.91 1.20
N LEU A 199 -10.65 20.52 0.09
CA LEU A 199 -9.73 21.67 0.05
C LEU A 199 -10.40 22.96 0.55
N THR A 200 -11.62 23.26 0.11
CA THR A 200 -12.27 24.57 0.36
C THR A 200 -13.04 24.65 1.68
N GLY A 201 -13.23 23.54 2.39
CA GLY A 201 -13.86 23.57 3.72
C GLY A 201 -15.37 23.33 3.76
N GLY A 202 -15.91 22.48 2.88
CA GLY A 202 -17.31 22.07 2.98
C GLY A 202 -17.55 21.05 4.11
N THR A 203 -18.81 20.90 4.54
CA THR A 203 -19.23 19.83 5.44
C THR A 203 -19.04 18.47 4.76
N LEU A 204 -18.01 17.73 5.17
CA LEU A 204 -17.85 16.31 4.81
C LEU A 204 -18.44 15.50 5.97
N SER A 205 -19.45 14.69 5.66
CA SER A 205 -20.03 13.78 6.64
C SER A 205 -19.05 12.64 6.85
N ASP A 206 -18.67 12.39 8.11
CA ASP A 206 -17.93 11.20 8.46
C ASP A 206 -18.85 9.98 8.30
N ALA A 207 -18.36 8.94 7.63
CA ALA A 207 -19.11 7.71 7.36
C ALA A 207 -19.72 7.12 8.64
N ASN A 208 -19.01 7.24 9.77
CA ASN A 208 -19.45 6.67 11.04
C ASN A 208 -20.51 7.55 11.74
N SER A 209 -20.47 8.87 11.56
CA SER A 209 -21.51 9.76 12.12
C SER A 209 -22.87 9.51 11.46
N LYS A 210 -22.88 9.23 10.15
CA LYS A 210 -24.11 8.95 9.41
C LYS A 210 -24.60 7.51 9.54
N ALA A 211 -23.71 6.53 9.77
CA ALA A 211 -24.11 5.17 10.13
C ALA A 211 -24.87 5.14 11.48
N ILE A 212 -24.48 5.97 12.45
CA ILE A 212 -25.22 6.12 13.71
C ILE A 212 -26.58 6.78 13.49
N ASP A 213 -26.65 7.84 12.68
CA ASP A 213 -27.93 8.50 12.36
C ASP A 213 -28.90 7.55 11.63
N ASP A 214 -28.41 6.75 10.68
CA ASP A 214 -29.24 5.79 9.93
C ASP A 214 -29.72 4.60 10.80
N LEU A 215 -28.94 4.22 11.81
CA LEU A 215 -29.37 3.26 12.83
C LEU A 215 -30.40 3.86 13.80
N LEU A 216 -30.38 5.18 14.03
CA LEU A 216 -31.32 5.89 14.89
C LEU A 216 -32.64 6.21 14.20
N ASP A 217 -32.64 6.48 12.89
CA ASP A 217 -33.85 6.72 12.10
C ASP A 217 -34.64 5.42 11.77
N ASN A 218 -34.01 4.25 11.95
CA ASN A 218 -34.65 2.93 11.77
C ASN A 218 -35.19 2.30 13.07
N LEU A 219 -35.31 3.04 14.18
CA LEU A 219 -35.87 2.58 15.47
C LEU A 219 -37.31 3.04 15.73
#